data_AF-A0A9D7Q390-F1
#
_entry.id   AF-A0A9D7Q390-F1
#
_cell.length_a   1.000
_cell.length_b   1.000
_cell.length_c   1.000
_cell.angle_alpha   90.00
_cell.angle_beta   90.00
_cell.angle_gamma   90.00
#
_symmetry.space_group_name_H-M   'P 1'
#
loop_
_entity.id
_entity.type
_entity.pdbx_description
1 polymer ?
#
loop_
_entity_poly.entity_id
_entity_poly.type
_entity_poly.pdbx_seq_one_letter_code
_entity_poly.pdbx_strand_id
1 'polypeptide(L)'
;MQDMFFHLLFLVATFLGASGILFVIWTRDTATRTSKLFILMLILIFGYLISHGIHFLLMYNKDVTILDISCHSFLLLILITMTFLSSGFSKKRTKGKIESLLILVPSIIILGFLWSGRLIQWSHSHLGTFDAHYEYGYPLFLIWYVTLIFYSIFITVQNILKEEDEQLKNRLKVFLLGVVITNLFTFTFGLLLPWVNGFYDLVEVSPLAFLSGVILFTGISIDKYNMFPATIDKINRFSIKRKMFFSAVIIVPMVILIIQIPLGKILFGIDTNVDLISYFLISLFVGSIVSLSMTFAVIQIISNPLRKLKVQAGRIETGELGVQFEYPSNDEIGELSAAVNKLSNSLKKNALELTAKENRINILLNAIDKSAASIVLISEDLTILEANQQFVTLVW
;
A
#
# COMPACT_ATOMS: atom_id res chain seq x y z
N MET A 1 19.71 -23.89 -20.23
CA MET A 1 18.94 -22.71 -20.70
C MET A 1 18.08 -22.11 -19.59
N GLN A 2 17.34 -22.94 -18.84
CA GLN A 2 16.49 -22.51 -17.73
C GLN A 2 17.27 -21.89 -16.54
N ASP A 3 18.41 -22.48 -16.15
CA ASP A 3 19.22 -21.96 -15.03
C ASP A 3 19.88 -20.62 -15.36
N MET A 4 20.32 -20.45 -16.61
CA MET A 4 20.87 -19.18 -17.12
C MET A 4 19.81 -18.06 -17.10
N PHE A 5 18.55 -18.39 -17.38
CA PHE A 5 17.45 -17.43 -17.31
C PHE A 5 17.21 -16.96 -15.87
N PHE A 6 17.08 -17.89 -14.91
CA PHE A 6 16.89 -17.52 -13.50
C PHE A 6 18.09 -16.76 -12.94
N HIS A 7 19.30 -17.19 -13.28
CA HIS A 7 20.52 -16.46 -12.93
C HIS A 7 20.47 -15.01 -13.40
N LEU A 8 20.20 -14.78 -14.70
CA LEU A 8 20.13 -13.44 -15.25
C LEU A 8 18.98 -12.63 -14.62
N LEU A 9 17.81 -13.23 -14.43
CA LEU A 9 16.64 -12.57 -13.85
C LEU A 9 16.91 -12.06 -12.43
N PHE A 10 17.40 -12.93 -11.54
CA PHE A 10 17.64 -12.58 -10.15
C PHE A 10 18.87 -11.68 -9.98
N LEU A 11 19.90 -11.85 -10.81
CA LEU A 11 21.05 -10.93 -10.84
C LEU A 11 20.62 -9.53 -11.25
N VAL A 12 19.82 -9.40 -12.32
CA VAL A 12 19.30 -8.11 -12.77
C VAL A 12 18.37 -7.51 -11.72
N ALA A 13 17.49 -8.31 -11.10
CA ALA A 13 16.57 -7.82 -10.06
C ALA A 13 17.32 -7.29 -8.82
N THR A 14 18.32 -8.03 -8.34
CA THR A 14 19.16 -7.60 -7.21
C THR A 14 20.02 -6.39 -7.56
N PHE A 15 20.57 -6.33 -8.78
CA PHE A 15 21.31 -5.16 -9.28
C PHE A 15 20.42 -3.92 -9.38
N LEU A 16 19.20 -4.04 -9.90
CA LEU A 16 18.23 -2.95 -9.96
C LEU A 16 17.80 -2.51 -8.56
N GLY A 17 17.63 -3.45 -7.63
CA GLY A 17 17.36 -3.17 -6.22
C GLY A 17 18.48 -2.36 -5.57
N ALA A 18 19.73 -2.81 -5.68
CA ALA A 18 20.90 -2.09 -5.19
C ALA A 18 21.05 -0.70 -5.83
N SER A 19 20.91 -0.60 -7.14
CA SER A 19 20.96 0.67 -7.88
C SER A 19 19.84 1.62 -7.43
N GLY A 20 18.64 1.09 -7.16
CA GLY A 20 17.51 1.83 -6.62
C GLY A 20 17.81 2.41 -5.23
N ILE A 21 18.44 1.63 -4.34
CA ILE A 21 18.84 2.11 -3.01
C ILE A 21 19.82 3.28 -3.15
N LEU A 22 20.85 3.13 -3.99
CA LEU A 22 21.82 4.19 -4.27
C LEU A 22 21.12 5.44 -4.81
N PHE A 23 20.27 5.29 -5.82
CA PHE A 23 19.53 6.42 -6.39
C PHE A 23 18.71 7.17 -5.33
N VAL A 24 17.95 6.44 -4.50
CA VAL A 24 17.10 7.05 -3.47
C VAL A 24 17.92 7.76 -2.39
N ILE A 25 19.03 7.17 -1.93
CA ILE A 25 19.91 7.78 -0.91
C ILE A 25 20.54 9.09 -1.40
N TRP A 26 20.95 9.16 -2.67
CA TRP A 26 21.57 10.36 -3.23
C TRP A 26 20.58 11.38 -3.80
N THR A 27 19.27 11.08 -3.82
CA THR A 27 18.27 12.09 -4.19
C THR A 27 18.30 13.29 -3.23
N ARG A 28 18.25 14.51 -3.80
CA ARG A 28 18.33 15.78 -3.06
C ARG A 28 17.10 16.08 -2.20
N ASP A 29 15.94 15.54 -2.58
CA ASP A 29 14.68 15.79 -1.89
C ASP A 29 14.52 14.87 -0.67
N THR A 30 14.81 15.42 0.51
CA THR A 30 14.70 14.72 1.80
C THR A 30 13.25 14.45 2.19
N ALA A 31 12.29 15.25 1.71
CA ALA A 31 10.87 15.11 2.07
C ALA A 31 10.25 13.86 1.44
N THR A 32 10.70 13.45 0.25
CA THR A 32 10.20 12.24 -0.42
C THR A 32 11.10 11.02 -0.25
N ARG A 33 12.27 11.16 0.38
CA ARG A 33 13.24 10.06 0.53
C ARG A 33 12.68 8.87 1.31
N THR A 34 12.03 9.10 2.45
CA THR A 34 11.41 8.02 3.26
C THR A 34 10.31 7.28 2.50
N SER A 35 9.49 8.01 1.75
CA SER A 35 8.44 7.44 0.89
C SER A 35 9.03 6.58 -0.23
N LYS A 36 10.10 7.04 -0.89
CA LYS A 36 10.79 6.28 -1.94
C LYS A 36 11.46 5.02 -1.39
N LEU A 37 12.11 5.10 -0.22
CA LEU A 37 12.71 3.95 0.46
C LEU A 37 11.65 2.91 0.85
N PHE A 38 10.50 3.37 1.35
CA PHE A 38 9.39 2.48 1.69
C PHE A 38 8.85 1.73 0.45
N ILE A 39 8.61 2.42 -0.66
CA ILE A 39 8.17 1.79 -1.91
C ILE A 39 9.21 0.78 -2.40
N LEU A 40 10.50 1.14 -2.37
CA LEU A 40 11.58 0.25 -2.76
C LEU A 40 11.63 -1.00 -1.87
N MET A 41 11.44 -0.85 -0.55
CA MET A 41 11.39 -1.96 0.38
C MET A 41 10.26 -2.94 0.05
N LEU A 42 9.06 -2.44 -0.31
CA LEU A 42 7.94 -3.30 -0.74
C LEU A 42 8.28 -4.09 -2.01
N ILE A 43 8.97 -3.47 -2.97
CA ILE A 43 9.41 -4.15 -4.20
C ILE A 43 10.45 -5.24 -3.88
N LEU A 44 11.40 -4.95 -2.99
CA LEU A 44 12.40 -5.93 -2.56
C LEU A 44 11.77 -7.10 -1.79
N ILE A 45 10.80 -6.81 -0.92
CA ILE A 45 9.98 -7.82 -0.23
C ILE A 45 9.28 -8.74 -1.24
N PHE A 46 8.68 -8.16 -2.27
CA PHE A 46 8.03 -8.93 -3.33
C PHE A 46 9.02 -9.81 -4.09
N GLY A 47 10.20 -9.28 -4.42
CA GLY A 47 11.30 -10.04 -5.03
C GLY A 47 11.75 -11.20 -4.15
N TYR A 48 11.92 -10.98 -2.84
CA TYR A 48 12.24 -12.01 -1.87
C TYR A 48 11.16 -13.11 -1.83
N LEU A 49 9.89 -12.74 -1.72
CA LEU A 49 8.78 -13.71 -1.68
C LEU A 49 8.67 -14.54 -2.95
N ILE A 50 8.89 -13.94 -4.12
CA ILE A 50 8.93 -14.68 -5.39
C ILE A 50 10.10 -15.65 -5.40
N SER A 51 11.30 -15.16 -5.07
CA SER A 51 12.52 -15.97 -5.04
C SER A 51 12.36 -17.18 -4.10
N HIS A 52 11.92 -16.92 -2.88
CA HIS A 52 11.70 -17.94 -1.86
C HIS A 52 10.55 -18.88 -2.23
N GLY A 53 9.46 -18.35 -2.79
CA GLY A 53 8.35 -19.15 -3.28
C GLY A 53 8.79 -20.13 -4.37
N ILE A 54 9.55 -19.66 -5.36
CA ILE A 54 10.10 -20.55 -6.41
C ILE A 54 11.04 -21.59 -5.77
N HIS A 55 11.82 -21.21 -4.76
CA HIS A 55 12.82 -22.06 -4.10
C HIS A 55 12.21 -23.29 -3.45
N PHE A 56 11.19 -23.09 -2.62
CA PHE A 56 10.60 -24.18 -1.85
C PHE A 56 9.45 -24.87 -2.58
N LEU A 57 8.79 -24.18 -3.52
CA LEU A 57 7.57 -24.71 -4.13
C LEU A 57 7.79 -25.38 -5.48
N LEU A 58 8.74 -24.92 -6.29
CA LEU A 58 8.84 -25.33 -7.70
C LEU A 58 10.07 -26.19 -8.05
N MET A 59 11.06 -26.29 -7.17
CA MET A 59 12.33 -26.98 -7.46
C MET A 59 12.59 -28.15 -6.51
N TYR A 60 11.92 -29.27 -6.75
CA TYR A 60 12.25 -30.56 -6.13
C TYR A 60 13.45 -31.20 -6.83
N ASN A 61 14.43 -31.71 -6.09
CA ASN A 61 15.54 -32.47 -6.69
C ASN A 61 16.38 -31.66 -7.71
N LYS A 62 16.69 -30.40 -7.40
CA LYS A 62 17.52 -29.52 -8.24
C LYS A 62 18.56 -28.76 -7.43
N ASP A 63 19.62 -28.36 -8.13
CA ASP A 63 20.51 -27.31 -7.68
C ASP A 63 19.72 -25.99 -7.60
N VAL A 64 19.59 -25.46 -6.39
CA VAL A 64 18.88 -24.23 -6.07
C VAL A 64 19.84 -23.13 -5.58
N THR A 65 21.14 -23.31 -5.76
CA THR A 65 22.20 -22.39 -5.29
C THR A 65 21.95 -20.95 -5.73
N ILE A 66 21.60 -20.73 -6.99
CA ILE A 66 21.33 -19.39 -7.56
C ILE A 66 20.19 -18.71 -6.80
N LEU A 67 19.17 -19.50 -6.48
CA LEU A 67 17.95 -19.02 -5.88
C LEU A 67 18.19 -18.73 -4.39
N ASP A 68 19.00 -19.53 -3.73
CA ASP A 68 19.49 -19.29 -2.38
C ASP A 68 20.33 -17.99 -2.27
N ILE A 69 21.29 -17.81 -3.20
CA ILE A 69 22.07 -16.57 -3.36
C ILE A 69 21.15 -15.36 -3.52
N SER A 70 20.09 -15.48 -4.32
CA SER A 70 19.15 -14.39 -4.55
C SER A 70 18.28 -14.07 -3.33
N CYS A 71 17.85 -15.07 -2.56
CA CYS A 71 17.15 -14.86 -1.28
C CYS A 71 18.01 -14.08 -0.29
N HIS A 72 19.26 -14.50 -0.09
CA HIS A 72 20.23 -13.83 0.78
C HIS A 72 20.51 -12.39 0.32
N SER A 73 20.60 -12.18 -1.00
CA SER A 73 20.76 -10.87 -1.60
C SER A 73 19.58 -9.94 -1.32
N PHE A 74 18.34 -10.42 -1.50
CA PHE A 74 17.15 -9.61 -1.20
C PHE A 74 17.05 -9.29 0.29
N LEU A 75 17.32 -10.25 1.18
CA LEU A 75 17.32 -10.02 2.63
C LEU A 75 18.30 -8.91 3.03
N LEU A 76 19.52 -8.94 2.48
CA LEU A 76 20.51 -7.89 2.70
C LEU A 76 20.00 -6.52 2.20
N LEU A 77 19.45 -6.44 0.99
CA LEU A 77 18.92 -5.18 0.42
C LEU A 77 17.73 -4.64 1.22
N ILE A 78 16.84 -5.52 1.70
CA ILE A 78 15.71 -5.15 2.57
C ILE A 78 16.24 -4.56 3.88
N LEU A 79 17.21 -5.21 4.52
CA LEU A 79 17.78 -4.73 5.78
C LEU A 79 18.52 -3.39 5.63
N ILE A 80 19.25 -3.19 4.53
CA ILE A 80 19.88 -1.90 4.20
C ILE A 80 18.80 -0.83 4.05
N THR A 81 17.77 -1.10 3.25
CA THR A 81 16.66 -0.17 3.02
C THR A 81 15.97 0.20 4.32
N MET A 82 15.71 -0.80 5.17
CA MET A 82 15.12 -0.62 6.50
C MET A 82 16.03 0.24 7.40
N THR A 83 17.35 0.02 7.37
CA THR A 83 18.32 0.80 8.15
C THR A 83 18.36 2.28 7.73
N PHE A 84 18.21 2.58 6.45
CA PHE A 84 18.07 3.96 5.96
C PHE A 84 16.70 4.55 6.30
N LEU A 85 15.64 3.73 6.26
CA LEU A 85 14.30 4.13 6.65
C LEU A 85 14.23 4.52 8.14
N SER A 86 14.83 3.72 9.03
CA SER A 86 14.98 4.01 10.46
C SER A 86 15.62 5.36 10.74
N SER A 87 16.58 5.75 9.89
CA SER A 87 17.25 7.05 9.99
C SER A 87 16.40 8.21 9.48
N GLY A 88 15.54 7.99 8.49
CA GLY A 88 14.81 9.05 7.81
C GLY A 88 13.63 9.63 8.61
N PHE A 89 13.18 8.97 9.68
CA PHE A 89 12.03 9.42 10.47
C PHE A 89 12.34 10.57 11.43
N SER A 90 13.58 10.71 11.90
CA SER A 90 13.93 11.84 12.76
C SER A 90 14.36 13.03 11.90
N LYS A 91 13.56 14.12 11.89
CA LYS A 91 13.89 15.39 11.22
C LYS A 91 15.25 15.97 11.65
N LYS A 92 15.80 15.53 12.78
CA LYS A 92 17.06 16.01 13.36
C LYS A 92 18.31 15.23 12.90
N ARG A 93 18.17 14.11 12.18
CA ARG A 93 19.30 13.27 11.72
C ARG A 93 19.25 12.99 10.23
N THR A 94 19.75 13.93 9.43
CA THR A 94 20.21 13.60 8.08
C THR A 94 21.58 12.90 8.21
N LYS A 95 21.64 11.60 7.88
CA LYS A 95 22.91 10.86 7.83
C LYS A 95 23.92 11.60 6.97
N GLY A 96 25.15 11.71 7.46
CA GLY A 96 26.26 12.22 6.68
C GLY A 96 26.52 11.32 5.46
N LYS A 97 27.12 11.89 4.39
CA LYS A 97 27.56 11.10 3.23
C LYS A 97 28.50 9.95 3.64
N ILE A 98 29.33 10.19 4.67
CA ILE A 98 30.29 9.23 5.21
C ILE A 98 29.60 8.05 5.90
N GLU A 99 28.62 8.30 6.78
CA GLU A 99 27.85 7.23 7.45
C GLU A 99 27.09 6.37 6.45
N SER A 100 26.57 6.99 5.39
CA SER A 100 25.88 6.27 4.32
C SER A 100 26.85 5.35 3.55
N LEU A 101 28.08 5.82 3.29
CA LEU A 101 29.13 5.02 2.66
C LEU A 101 29.60 3.85 3.55
N LEU A 102 29.70 4.05 4.87
CA LEU A 102 30.07 3.00 5.82
C LEU A 102 29.08 1.83 5.85
N ILE A 103 27.82 2.08 5.50
CA ILE A 103 26.79 1.03 5.38
C ILE A 103 26.81 0.41 3.98
N LEU A 104 26.91 1.24 2.94
CA LEU A 104 26.79 0.79 1.55
C LEU A 104 28.01 0.03 1.06
N VAL A 105 29.24 0.47 1.39
CA VAL A 105 30.47 -0.15 0.86
C VAL A 105 30.61 -1.61 1.33
N PRO A 106 30.53 -1.94 2.63
CA PRO A 106 30.60 -3.34 3.06
C PRO A 106 29.45 -4.18 2.50
N SER A 107 28.26 -3.58 2.40
CA SER A 107 27.09 -4.26 1.84
C SER A 107 27.25 -4.61 0.35
N ILE A 108 27.83 -3.72 -0.46
CA ILE A 108 28.10 -3.97 -1.88
C ILE A 108 29.18 -5.05 -2.02
N ILE A 109 30.22 -5.02 -1.19
CA ILE A 109 31.27 -6.05 -1.18
C ILE A 109 30.66 -7.42 -0.87
N ILE A 110 29.82 -7.50 0.17
CA ILE A 110 29.13 -8.73 0.58
C ILE A 110 28.17 -9.20 -0.51
N LEU A 111 27.42 -8.30 -1.15
CA LEU A 111 26.56 -8.64 -2.29
C LEU A 111 27.38 -9.22 -3.45
N GLY A 112 28.57 -8.67 -3.73
CA GLY A 112 29.50 -9.22 -4.71
C GLY A 112 30.05 -10.60 -4.30
N PHE A 113 30.29 -10.84 -3.01
CA PHE A 113 30.70 -12.14 -2.50
C PHE A 113 29.59 -13.21 -2.59
N LEU A 114 28.33 -12.82 -2.40
CA LEU A 114 27.17 -13.69 -2.62
C LEU A 114 27.12 -14.16 -4.09
N TRP A 115 27.12 -13.21 -5.04
CA TRP A 115 27.00 -13.52 -6.47
C TRP A 115 28.26 -14.11 -7.11
N SER A 116 29.41 -14.08 -6.43
CA SER A 116 30.63 -14.77 -6.88
C SER A 116 30.78 -16.19 -6.30
N GLY A 117 29.81 -16.68 -5.52
CA GLY A 117 29.84 -18.01 -4.93
C GLY A 117 30.86 -18.17 -3.80
N ARG A 118 31.35 -17.08 -3.21
CA ARG A 118 32.36 -17.11 -2.12
C ARG A 118 31.76 -17.29 -0.73
N LEU A 119 30.43 -17.27 -0.62
CA LEU A 119 29.71 -17.38 0.65
C LEU A 119 28.81 -18.61 0.68
N ILE A 120 28.11 -18.88 -0.42
CA ILE A 120 27.26 -20.07 -0.57
C ILE A 120 27.94 -20.92 -1.63
N GLN A 121 28.31 -22.15 -1.27
CA GLN A 121 29.04 -23.06 -2.15
C GLN A 121 28.07 -23.78 -3.08
N TRP A 122 27.06 -24.41 -2.50
CA TRP A 122 25.97 -25.06 -3.20
C TRP A 122 24.77 -25.26 -2.28
N SER A 123 23.58 -25.24 -2.86
CA SER A 123 22.33 -25.55 -2.19
C SER A 123 21.53 -26.50 -3.06
N HIS A 124 21.15 -27.66 -2.52
CA HIS A 124 20.42 -28.70 -3.23
C HIS A 124 19.11 -29.01 -2.52
N SER A 125 18.04 -29.13 -3.29
CA SER A 125 16.81 -29.75 -2.80
C SER A 125 16.87 -31.24 -3.10
N HIS A 126 16.61 -32.12 -2.13
CA HIS A 126 16.45 -33.56 -2.33
C HIS A 126 15.28 -34.12 -1.52
N LEU A 127 14.28 -34.74 -2.18
CA LEU A 127 13.12 -35.40 -1.54
C LEU A 127 12.39 -34.55 -0.48
N GLY A 128 12.37 -33.22 -0.65
CA GLY A 128 11.72 -32.30 0.28
C GLY A 128 12.61 -31.84 1.45
N THR A 129 13.82 -32.36 1.59
CA THR A 129 14.87 -31.75 2.42
C THR A 129 15.71 -30.82 1.55
N PHE A 130 16.18 -29.72 2.14
CA PHE A 130 17.03 -28.76 1.45
C PHE A 130 18.34 -28.66 2.20
N ASP A 131 19.42 -28.95 1.49
CA ASP A 131 20.77 -29.00 2.03
C ASP A 131 21.50 -27.76 1.52
N ALA A 132 22.08 -26.99 2.42
CA ALA A 132 22.92 -25.85 2.06
C ALA A 132 24.31 -26.01 2.63
N HIS A 133 25.30 -25.83 1.76
CA HIS A 133 26.70 -25.83 2.11
C HIS A 133 27.27 -24.44 1.90
N TYR A 134 27.80 -23.91 3.00
CA TYR A 134 28.32 -22.56 3.08
C TYR A 134 29.85 -22.57 3.10
N GLU A 135 30.44 -21.58 2.44
CA GLU A 135 31.88 -21.36 2.47
C GLU A 135 32.34 -20.80 3.82
N TYR A 136 33.64 -20.91 4.11
CA TYR A 136 34.26 -20.35 5.32
C TYR A 136 34.04 -18.83 5.47
N GLY A 137 33.71 -18.13 4.38
CA GLY A 137 33.39 -16.71 4.37
C GLY A 137 31.98 -16.37 4.85
N TYR A 138 31.05 -17.33 4.90
CA TYR A 138 29.65 -17.08 5.25
C TYR A 138 29.41 -16.44 6.64
N PRO A 139 30.19 -16.75 7.69
CA PRO A 139 30.08 -16.04 8.97
C PRO A 139 30.25 -14.52 8.86
N LEU A 140 31.03 -14.03 7.88
CA LEU A 140 31.17 -12.58 7.64
C LEU A 140 29.83 -11.95 7.23
N PHE A 141 29.04 -12.66 6.42
CA PHE A 141 27.69 -12.24 6.03
C PHE A 141 26.77 -12.16 7.25
N LEU A 142 26.77 -13.19 8.09
CA LEU A 142 25.95 -13.22 9.32
C LEU A 142 26.32 -12.10 10.29
N ILE A 143 27.61 -11.89 10.55
CA ILE A 143 28.11 -10.82 11.42
C ILE A 143 27.69 -9.46 10.89
N TRP A 144 27.83 -9.22 9.59
CA TRP A 144 27.40 -7.97 8.98
C TRP A 144 25.88 -7.77 9.08
N TYR A 145 25.10 -8.82 8.81
CA TYR A 145 23.64 -8.79 8.92
C TYR A 145 23.21 -8.43 10.35
N VAL A 146 23.77 -9.09 11.35
CA VAL A 146 23.51 -8.79 12.77
C VAL A 146 23.92 -7.36 13.13
N THR A 147 25.07 -6.90 12.63
CA THR A 147 25.54 -5.52 12.84
C THR A 147 24.53 -4.50 12.31
N LEU A 148 23.98 -4.73 11.11
CA LEU A 148 22.94 -3.88 10.54
C LEU A 148 21.63 -3.91 11.34
N ILE A 149 21.21 -5.08 11.84
CA ILE A 149 20.03 -5.19 12.73
C ILE A 149 20.24 -4.33 13.98
N PHE A 150 21.34 -4.55 14.71
CA PHE A 150 21.63 -3.80 15.93
C PHE A 150 21.72 -2.31 15.66
N TYR A 151 22.37 -1.90 14.58
CA TYR A 151 22.49 -0.51 14.20
C TYR A 151 21.12 0.12 13.86
N SER A 152 20.25 -0.60 13.13
CA SER A 152 18.89 -0.15 12.80
C SER A 152 18.02 0.02 14.06
N ILE A 153 18.08 -0.96 14.98
CA ILE A 153 17.42 -0.90 16.29
C ILE A 153 17.94 0.29 17.10
N PHE A 154 19.27 0.43 17.20
CA PHE A 154 19.92 1.49 17.95
C PHE A 154 19.51 2.89 17.46
N ILE A 155 19.52 3.13 16.15
CA ILE A 155 19.05 4.41 15.58
C ILE A 155 17.59 4.65 15.95
N THR A 156 16.73 3.64 15.80
CA THR A 156 15.30 3.78 16.07
C THR A 156 15.04 4.09 17.54
N VAL A 157 15.72 3.39 18.45
CA VAL A 157 15.63 3.65 19.90
C VAL A 157 16.14 5.05 20.23
N GLN A 158 17.28 5.48 19.65
CA GLN A 158 17.76 6.85 19.85
C GLN A 158 16.77 7.90 19.33
N ASN A 159 16.08 7.62 18.23
CA ASN A 159 15.04 8.50 17.71
C ASN A 159 13.84 8.56 18.66
N ILE A 160 13.40 7.43 19.21
CA ILE A 160 12.30 7.36 20.20
C ILE A 160 12.65 8.17 21.47
N LEU A 161 13.89 8.05 21.97
CA LEU A 161 14.33 8.72 23.19
C LEU A 161 14.45 10.24 23.03
N LYS A 162 14.74 10.73 21.81
CA LYS A 162 14.92 12.15 21.49
C LYS A 162 13.65 12.84 20.98
N GLU A 163 12.59 12.08 20.75
CA GLU A 163 11.34 12.59 20.20
C GLU A 163 10.41 13.08 21.32
N GLU A 164 10.03 14.35 21.23
CA GLU A 164 9.15 15.00 22.22
C GLU A 164 7.68 14.82 21.85
N ASP A 165 7.36 14.65 20.56
CA ASP A 165 6.01 14.40 20.09
C ASP A 165 5.57 12.95 20.37
N GLU A 166 4.62 12.79 21.31
CA GLU A 166 4.04 11.49 21.68
C GLU A 166 3.37 10.77 20.49
N GLN A 167 2.81 11.49 19.51
CA GLN A 167 2.29 10.83 18.31
C GLN A 167 3.42 10.20 17.51
N LEU A 168 4.48 10.96 17.22
CA LEU A 168 5.63 10.49 16.43
C LEU A 168 6.38 9.35 17.13
N LYS A 169 6.53 9.46 18.46
CA LYS A 169 7.11 8.43 19.33
C LYS A 169 6.34 7.12 19.26
N ASN A 170 5.00 7.14 19.25
CA ASN A 170 4.20 5.94 19.11
C ASN A 170 4.33 5.31 17.70
N ARG A 171 4.47 6.12 16.64
CA ARG A 171 4.77 5.59 15.29
C ARG A 171 6.12 4.85 15.29
N LEU A 172 7.13 5.44 15.90
CA LEU A 172 8.47 4.86 16.01
C LEU A 172 8.51 3.58 16.86
N LYS A 173 7.69 3.47 17.91
CA LYS A 173 7.57 2.22 18.71
C LYS A 173 7.00 1.07 17.89
N VAL A 174 5.95 1.31 17.11
CA VAL A 174 5.37 0.28 16.22
C VAL A 174 6.35 -0.09 15.11
N PHE A 175 7.05 0.90 14.56
CA PHE A 175 8.13 0.65 13.62
C PHE A 175 9.21 -0.25 14.22
N LEU A 176 9.69 0.06 15.43
CA LEU A 176 10.68 -0.74 16.14
C LEU A 176 10.21 -2.19 16.34
N LEU A 177 8.95 -2.38 16.77
CA LEU A 177 8.38 -3.72 16.94
C LEU A 177 8.41 -4.51 15.63
N GLY A 178 8.00 -3.89 14.52
CA GLY A 178 8.05 -4.50 13.19
C GLY A 178 9.48 -4.85 12.76
N VAL A 179 10.44 -3.95 12.96
CA VAL A 179 11.87 -4.18 12.70
C VAL A 179 12.39 -5.37 13.49
N VAL A 180 12.11 -5.42 14.80
CA VAL A 180 12.59 -6.49 15.68
C VAL A 180 12.01 -7.84 15.29
N ILE A 181 10.68 -7.94 15.15
CA ILE A 181 10.02 -9.21 14.80
C ILE A 181 10.52 -9.70 13.44
N THR A 182 10.44 -8.85 12.40
CA THR A 182 10.82 -9.26 11.03
C THR A 182 12.25 -9.77 10.99
N ASN A 183 13.19 -9.03 11.57
CA ASN A 183 14.61 -9.37 11.47
C ASN A 183 15.02 -10.52 12.39
N LEU A 184 14.41 -10.67 13.57
CA LEU A 184 14.66 -11.81 14.45
C LEU A 184 14.30 -13.12 13.76
N PHE A 185 13.07 -13.22 13.23
CA PHE A 185 12.62 -14.44 12.56
C PHE A 185 13.41 -14.71 11.28
N THR A 186 13.66 -13.69 10.47
CA THR A 186 14.41 -13.83 9.22
C THR A 186 15.85 -14.27 9.47
N PHE A 187 16.50 -13.68 10.47
CA PHE A 187 17.87 -14.06 10.80
C PHE A 187 17.92 -15.49 11.37
N THR A 188 17.08 -15.80 12.36
CA THR A 188 17.10 -17.12 13.01
C THR A 188 16.74 -18.24 12.04
N PHE A 189 15.58 -18.15 11.38
CA PHE A 189 15.08 -19.24 10.53
C PHE A 189 15.60 -19.19 9.11
N GLY A 190 15.89 -18.00 8.57
CA GLY A 190 16.34 -17.82 7.19
C GLY A 190 17.84 -17.92 7.00
N LEU A 191 18.67 -17.59 8.00
CA LEU A 191 20.12 -17.44 7.83
C LEU A 191 20.96 -18.26 8.82
N LEU A 192 20.65 -18.19 10.12
CA LEU A 192 21.45 -18.78 11.18
C LEU A 192 21.26 -20.30 11.29
N LEU A 193 20.01 -20.76 11.44
CA LEU A 193 19.71 -22.19 11.56
C LEU A 193 20.15 -22.99 10.33
N PRO A 194 19.91 -22.54 9.08
CA PRO A 194 20.42 -23.24 7.90
C PRO A 194 21.93 -23.39 7.90
N TRP A 195 22.66 -22.36 8.35
CA TRP A 195 24.12 -22.41 8.45
C TRP A 195 24.64 -23.38 9.53
N VAL A 196 23.98 -23.42 10.69
CA VAL A 196 24.40 -24.31 11.79
C VAL A 196 24.03 -25.76 11.51
N ASN A 197 22.83 -25.98 10.97
CA ASN A 197 22.28 -27.33 10.82
C ASN A 197 22.60 -27.94 9.44
N GLY A 198 22.93 -27.13 8.43
CA GLY A 198 23.13 -27.59 7.04
C GLY A 198 21.82 -27.95 6.30
N PHE A 199 20.68 -27.91 6.99
CA PHE A 199 19.36 -28.23 6.45
C PHE A 199 18.34 -27.13 6.75
N TYR A 200 17.41 -26.92 5.84
CA TYR A 200 16.33 -25.93 5.98
C TYR A 200 15.01 -26.53 6.53
N ASP A 201 15.03 -27.15 7.71
CA ASP A 201 13.82 -27.80 8.29
C ASP A 201 12.70 -26.82 8.68
N LEU A 202 13.04 -25.55 8.95
CA LEU A 202 12.10 -24.52 9.45
C LEU A 202 12.08 -23.26 8.59
N VAL A 203 12.75 -23.27 7.44
CA VAL A 203 12.85 -22.07 6.61
C VAL A 203 11.54 -21.72 5.91
N GLU A 204 10.64 -22.70 5.73
CA GLU A 204 9.28 -22.50 5.21
C GLU A 204 8.44 -21.60 6.13
N VAL A 205 8.81 -21.54 7.42
CA VAL A 205 8.19 -20.64 8.41
C VAL A 205 8.73 -19.21 8.25
N SER A 206 9.92 -19.01 7.67
CA SER A 206 10.55 -17.69 7.58
C SER A 206 9.75 -16.67 6.75
N PRO A 207 9.12 -16.98 5.59
CA PRO A 207 8.29 -16.03 4.85
C PRO A 207 7.01 -15.68 5.61
N LEU A 208 6.39 -16.62 6.32
CA LEU A 208 5.19 -16.38 7.13
C LEU A 208 5.50 -15.43 8.29
N ALA A 209 6.63 -15.66 8.96
CA ALA A 209 7.10 -14.81 10.05
C ALA A 209 7.60 -13.45 9.54
N PHE A 210 8.24 -13.41 8.38
CA PHE A 210 8.63 -12.19 7.69
C PHE A 210 7.39 -11.36 7.29
N LEU A 211 6.38 -12.03 6.72
CA LEU A 211 5.13 -11.40 6.31
C LEU A 211 4.35 -10.86 7.51
N SER A 212 4.34 -11.55 8.64
CA SER A 212 3.68 -11.05 9.85
C SER A 212 4.33 -9.75 10.34
N GLY A 213 5.66 -9.68 10.35
CA GLY A 213 6.40 -8.47 10.70
C GLY A 213 6.19 -7.33 9.70
N VAL A 214 6.19 -7.63 8.39
CA VAL A 214 5.88 -6.66 7.34
C VAL A 214 4.44 -6.18 7.44
N ILE A 215 3.44 -7.05 7.67
CA ILE A 215 2.03 -6.69 7.81
C ILE A 215 1.81 -5.84 9.05
N LEU A 216 2.43 -6.17 10.19
CA LEU A 216 2.37 -5.35 11.39
C LEU A 216 2.96 -3.97 11.11
N PHE A 217 4.12 -3.93 10.46
CA PHE A 217 4.77 -2.69 10.06
C PHE A 217 3.94 -1.88 9.05
N THR A 218 3.44 -2.46 7.96
CA THR A 218 2.70 -1.75 6.91
C THR A 218 1.28 -1.44 7.34
N GLY A 219 0.55 -2.41 7.88
CA GLY A 219 -0.87 -2.28 8.23
C GLY A 219 -1.08 -1.32 9.39
N ILE A 220 -0.43 -1.57 10.54
CA ILE A 220 -0.64 -0.73 11.72
C ILE A 220 0.01 0.65 11.53
N SER A 221 1.20 0.72 10.93
CA SER A 221 1.93 1.99 10.88
C SER A 221 1.45 2.95 9.80
N ILE A 222 0.89 2.46 8.70
CA ILE A 222 0.33 3.32 7.65
C ILE A 222 -1.05 3.83 8.05
N ASP A 223 -1.93 2.95 8.53
CA ASP A 223 -3.33 3.27 8.79
C ASP A 223 -3.49 4.07 10.09
N LYS A 224 -3.00 3.52 11.22
CA LYS A 224 -3.17 4.15 12.54
C LYS A 224 -2.25 5.35 12.76
N TYR A 225 -1.08 5.35 12.12
CA TYR A 225 -0.02 6.31 12.42
C TYR A 225 0.43 7.16 11.22
N ASN A 226 -0.16 6.99 10.04
CA ASN A 226 0.14 7.80 8.84
C ASN A 226 1.64 8.02 8.62
N MET A 227 2.44 6.94 8.68
CA MET A 227 3.91 7.03 8.56
C MET A 227 4.40 7.51 7.19
N PHE A 228 3.60 7.34 6.12
CA PHE A 228 3.99 7.69 4.75
C PHE A 228 2.93 8.54 4.04
N PRO A 229 2.65 9.77 4.51
CA PRO A 229 1.52 10.56 4.04
C PRO A 229 1.63 10.91 2.54
N ALA A 230 2.83 11.20 2.04
CA ALA A 230 3.04 11.48 0.63
C ALA A 230 2.80 10.25 -0.27
N THR A 231 3.12 9.05 0.23
CA THR A 231 2.83 7.80 -0.48
C THR A 231 1.32 7.54 -0.49
N ILE A 232 0.67 7.75 0.66
CA ILE A 232 -0.76 7.53 0.81
C ILE A 232 -1.57 8.54 0.01
N ASP A 233 -1.21 9.81 -0.03
CA ASP A 233 -1.87 10.80 -0.88
C ASP A 233 -1.75 10.42 -2.37
N LYS A 234 -0.56 9.99 -2.81
CA LYS A 234 -0.35 9.54 -4.19
C LYS A 234 -1.19 8.32 -4.53
N ILE A 235 -1.26 7.33 -3.64
CA ILE A 235 -2.11 6.14 -3.80
C ILE A 235 -3.58 6.54 -3.75
N ASN A 236 -3.99 7.46 -2.86
CA ASN A 236 -5.38 7.89 -2.71
C ASN A 236 -5.91 8.57 -3.96
N ARG A 237 -5.07 9.34 -4.66
CA ARG A 237 -5.37 9.95 -5.96
C ARG A 237 -5.48 8.95 -7.10
N PHE A 238 -5.05 7.70 -6.93
CA PHE A 238 -5.26 6.68 -7.96
C PHE A 238 -6.75 6.42 -8.12
N SER A 239 -7.19 6.35 -9.38
CA SER A 239 -8.52 5.84 -9.67
C SER A 239 -8.68 4.42 -9.12
N ILE A 240 -9.92 4.04 -8.78
CA ILE A 240 -10.24 2.70 -8.30
C ILE A 240 -9.68 1.63 -9.26
N LYS A 241 -9.76 1.89 -10.58
CA LYS A 241 -9.19 1.03 -11.63
C LYS A 241 -7.70 0.74 -11.42
N ARG A 242 -6.90 1.77 -11.13
CA ARG A 242 -5.46 1.63 -10.88
C ARG A 242 -5.20 0.90 -9.56
N LYS A 243 -5.93 1.25 -8.49
CA LYS A 243 -5.78 0.57 -7.18
C LYS A 243 -6.06 -0.93 -7.30
N MET A 244 -7.13 -1.31 -7.99
CA MET A 244 -7.46 -2.71 -8.25
C MET A 244 -6.42 -3.42 -9.09
N PHE A 245 -5.95 -2.80 -10.18
CA PHE A 245 -4.92 -3.39 -11.03
C PHE A 245 -3.62 -3.66 -10.25
N PHE A 246 -3.13 -2.67 -9.48
CA PHE A 246 -1.93 -2.86 -8.66
C PHE A 246 -2.14 -3.93 -7.59
N SER A 247 -3.32 -3.98 -6.98
CA SER A 247 -3.69 -5.02 -6.02
C SER A 247 -3.65 -6.42 -6.66
N ALA A 248 -4.24 -6.58 -7.84
CA ALA A 248 -4.25 -7.84 -8.59
C ALA A 248 -2.83 -8.34 -8.93
N VAL A 249 -1.97 -7.46 -9.43
CA VAL A 249 -0.58 -7.80 -9.80
C VAL A 249 0.24 -8.31 -8.61
N ILE A 250 -0.06 -7.84 -7.40
CA ILE A 250 0.65 -8.24 -6.17
C ILE A 250 0.00 -9.47 -5.54
N ILE A 251 -1.33 -9.44 -5.35
CA ILE A 251 -2.06 -10.47 -4.60
C ILE A 251 -2.14 -11.78 -5.38
N VAL A 252 -2.35 -11.75 -6.70
CA VAL A 252 -2.55 -12.98 -7.48
C VAL A 252 -1.31 -13.89 -7.44
N PRO A 253 -0.08 -13.41 -7.76
CA PRO A 253 1.11 -14.25 -7.62
C PRO A 253 1.33 -14.73 -6.18
N MET A 254 1.05 -13.88 -5.19
CA MET A 254 1.20 -14.23 -3.79
C MET A 254 0.25 -15.36 -3.36
N VAL A 255 -1.02 -15.31 -3.76
CA VAL A 255 -2.01 -16.37 -3.50
C VAL A 255 -1.65 -17.66 -4.23
N ILE A 256 -1.17 -17.57 -5.47
CA ILE A 256 -0.72 -18.74 -6.23
C ILE A 256 0.42 -19.44 -5.48
N LEU A 257 1.45 -18.68 -5.09
CA LEU A 257 2.61 -19.23 -4.40
C LEU A 257 2.25 -19.77 -3.02
N ILE A 258 1.60 -18.98 -2.16
CA ILE A 258 1.43 -19.35 -0.75
C ILE A 258 0.30 -20.37 -0.55
N ILE A 259 -0.73 -20.35 -1.39
CA ILE A 259 -1.94 -21.16 -1.18
C ILE A 259 -2.09 -22.20 -2.28
N GLN A 260 -2.15 -21.80 -3.55
CA GLN A 260 -2.54 -22.72 -4.62
C GLN A 260 -1.51 -23.80 -4.90
N ILE A 261 -0.20 -23.50 -4.83
CA ILE A 261 0.83 -24.51 -5.05
C ILE A 261 0.85 -25.54 -3.92
N PRO A 262 0.94 -25.17 -2.63
CA PRO A 262 0.87 -26.16 -1.55
C PRO A 262 -0.41 -27.00 -1.60
N LEU A 263 -1.55 -26.36 -1.84
CA LEU A 263 -2.83 -27.05 -1.96
C LEU A 263 -2.83 -28.01 -3.16
N GLY A 264 -2.25 -27.60 -4.29
CA GLY A 264 -2.15 -28.43 -5.49
C GLY A 264 -1.30 -29.68 -5.26
N LYS A 265 -0.19 -29.56 -4.53
CA LYS A 265 0.64 -30.72 -4.13
C LYS A 265 -0.14 -31.69 -3.25
N ILE A 266 -0.81 -31.18 -2.22
CA ILE A 266 -1.55 -32.00 -1.25
C ILE A 266 -2.76 -32.69 -1.89
N LEU A 267 -3.56 -31.95 -2.67
CA LEU A 267 -4.82 -32.46 -3.22
C LEU A 267 -4.64 -33.31 -4.48
N PHE A 268 -3.67 -32.97 -5.34
CA PHE A 268 -3.50 -33.61 -6.64
C PHE A 268 -2.22 -34.46 -6.75
N GLY A 269 -1.43 -34.57 -5.68
CA GLY A 269 -0.21 -35.41 -5.65
C GLY A 269 0.83 -34.97 -6.68
N ILE A 270 0.96 -33.65 -6.88
CA ILE A 270 1.86 -33.08 -7.89
C ILE A 270 3.29 -33.07 -7.35
N ASP A 271 4.03 -34.14 -7.62
CA ASP A 271 5.39 -34.32 -7.09
C ASP A 271 6.49 -34.02 -8.12
N THR A 272 6.16 -33.94 -9.41
CA THR A 272 7.16 -33.64 -10.45
C THR A 272 7.28 -32.15 -10.74
N ASN A 273 8.51 -31.69 -11.01
CA ASN A 273 8.77 -30.29 -11.38
C ASN A 273 8.06 -29.87 -12.67
N VAL A 274 7.88 -30.78 -13.63
CA VAL A 274 7.24 -30.47 -14.91
C VAL A 274 5.75 -30.22 -14.69
N ASP A 275 5.11 -31.04 -13.86
CA ASP A 275 3.71 -30.87 -13.51
C ASP A 275 3.50 -29.63 -12.64
N LEU A 276 4.41 -29.33 -11.72
CA LEU A 276 4.40 -28.11 -10.91
C LEU A 276 4.56 -26.83 -11.75
N ILE A 277 5.49 -26.81 -12.69
CA ILE A 277 5.66 -25.68 -13.61
C ILE A 277 4.42 -25.52 -14.48
N SER A 278 3.89 -26.61 -15.03
CA SER A 278 2.68 -26.58 -15.85
C SER A 278 1.48 -26.10 -15.04
N TYR A 279 1.30 -26.62 -13.83
CA TYR A 279 0.27 -26.19 -12.90
C TYR A 279 0.42 -24.72 -12.52
N PHE A 280 1.64 -24.26 -12.22
CA PHE A 280 1.91 -22.85 -11.94
C PHE A 280 1.56 -21.95 -13.13
N LEU A 281 1.99 -22.30 -14.34
CA LEU A 281 1.70 -21.52 -15.55
C LEU A 281 0.21 -21.47 -15.87
N ILE A 282 -0.49 -22.61 -15.74
CA ILE A 282 -1.94 -22.68 -15.91
C ILE A 282 -2.64 -21.84 -14.83
N SER A 283 -2.23 -21.97 -13.57
CA SER A 283 -2.80 -21.22 -12.44
C SER A 283 -2.55 -19.73 -12.56
N LEU A 284 -1.38 -19.33 -13.03
CA LEU A 284 -1.05 -17.94 -13.33
C LEU A 284 -1.89 -17.41 -14.47
N PHE A 285 -2.04 -18.15 -15.56
CA PHE A 285 -2.83 -17.75 -16.71
C PHE A 285 -4.32 -17.64 -16.35
N VAL A 286 -4.90 -18.70 -15.77
CA VAL A 286 -6.31 -18.73 -15.34
C VAL A 286 -6.55 -17.70 -14.25
N GLY A 287 -5.69 -17.62 -13.24
CA GLY A 287 -5.79 -16.64 -12.15
C GLY A 287 -5.71 -15.19 -12.65
N SER A 288 -4.86 -14.92 -13.65
CA SER A 288 -4.80 -13.60 -14.29
C SER A 288 -6.08 -13.28 -15.04
N ILE A 289 -6.62 -14.23 -15.81
CA ILE A 289 -7.89 -14.06 -16.53
C ILE A 289 -9.04 -13.78 -15.55
N VAL A 290 -9.15 -14.57 -14.48
CA VAL A 290 -10.18 -14.39 -13.45
C VAL A 290 -10.02 -13.03 -12.77
N SER A 291 -8.80 -12.64 -12.41
CA SER A 291 -8.54 -11.36 -11.77
C SER A 291 -8.86 -10.16 -12.66
N LEU A 292 -8.51 -10.23 -13.95
CA LEU A 292 -8.87 -9.22 -14.94
C LEU A 292 -10.38 -9.14 -15.15
N SER A 293 -11.05 -10.28 -15.23
CA SER A 293 -12.50 -10.38 -15.37
C SER A 293 -13.21 -9.78 -14.15
N MET A 294 -12.74 -10.09 -12.94
CA MET A 294 -13.27 -9.53 -11.70
C MET A 294 -13.04 -8.03 -11.61
N THR A 295 -11.86 -7.56 -12.02
CA THR A 295 -11.55 -6.12 -12.10
C THR A 295 -12.50 -5.42 -13.05
N PHE A 296 -12.75 -6.01 -14.23
CA PHE A 296 -13.70 -5.48 -15.19
C PHE A 296 -15.13 -5.47 -14.62
N ALA A 297 -15.56 -6.54 -13.95
CA ALA A 297 -16.88 -6.62 -13.30
C ALA A 297 -17.06 -5.51 -12.25
N VAL A 298 -16.11 -5.33 -11.34
CA VAL A 298 -16.16 -4.23 -10.34
C VAL A 298 -16.17 -2.86 -11.00
N ILE A 299 -15.46 -2.68 -12.11
CA ILE A 299 -15.50 -1.42 -12.86
C ILE A 299 -16.90 -1.15 -13.40
N GLN A 300 -17.55 -2.17 -13.98
CA GLN A 300 -18.86 -2.01 -14.60
C GLN A 300 -19.99 -1.91 -13.59
N ILE A 301 -19.97 -2.75 -12.56
CA ILE A 301 -21.06 -2.90 -11.58
C ILE A 301 -20.96 -1.87 -10.46
N ILE A 302 -19.75 -1.46 -10.06
CA ILE A 302 -19.56 -0.57 -8.90
C ILE A 302 -19.01 0.79 -9.34
N SER A 303 -17.84 0.81 -9.99
CA SER A 303 -17.13 2.07 -10.23
C SER A 303 -17.85 3.00 -11.22
N ASN A 304 -18.44 2.45 -12.28
CA ASN A 304 -19.13 3.23 -13.31
C ASN A 304 -20.44 3.86 -12.78
N PRO A 305 -21.34 3.12 -12.10
CA PRO A 305 -22.51 3.70 -11.45
C PRO A 305 -22.16 4.78 -10.42
N LEU A 306 -21.17 4.55 -9.55
CA LEU A 306 -20.71 5.56 -8.60
C LEU A 306 -20.19 6.83 -9.29
N ARG A 307 -19.48 6.69 -10.41
CA ARG A 307 -19.03 7.84 -11.20
C ARG A 307 -20.21 8.62 -11.78
N LYS A 308 -21.24 7.94 -12.29
CA LYS A 308 -22.45 8.60 -12.81
C LYS A 308 -23.23 9.28 -11.69
N LEU A 309 -23.39 8.64 -10.53
CA LEU A 309 -23.98 9.23 -9.32
C LEU A 309 -23.27 10.50 -8.90
N LYS A 310 -21.92 10.48 -8.86
CA LYS A 310 -21.13 11.67 -8.55
C LYS A 310 -21.44 12.84 -9.49
N VAL A 311 -21.57 12.57 -10.79
CA VAL A 311 -21.90 13.61 -11.78
C VAL A 311 -23.30 14.18 -11.53
N GLN A 312 -24.29 13.33 -11.25
CA GLN A 312 -25.66 13.79 -10.97
C GLN A 312 -25.74 14.58 -9.67
N ALA A 313 -25.05 14.14 -8.62
CA ALA A 313 -24.93 14.89 -7.37
C ALA A 313 -24.31 16.28 -7.60
N GLY A 314 -23.28 16.38 -8.44
CA GLY A 314 -22.70 17.68 -8.82
C GLY A 314 -23.66 18.59 -9.58
N ARG A 315 -24.57 18.04 -10.40
CA ARG A 315 -25.62 18.84 -11.06
C ARG A 315 -26.63 19.41 -10.06
N ILE A 316 -27.03 18.59 -9.08
CA ILE A 316 -27.90 19.02 -7.97
C ILE A 316 -27.22 20.13 -7.16
N GLU A 317 -25.93 19.98 -6.87
CA GLU A 317 -25.11 21.00 -6.19
C GLU A 317 -25.10 22.34 -6.95
N THR A 318 -25.04 22.32 -8.28
CA THR A 318 -25.11 23.52 -9.12
C THR A 318 -26.52 24.11 -9.29
N GLY A 319 -27.53 23.54 -8.64
CA GLY A 319 -28.91 24.05 -8.65
C GLY A 319 -29.83 23.42 -9.70
N GLU A 320 -29.38 22.41 -10.46
CA GLU A 320 -30.25 21.65 -11.37
C GLU A 320 -31.08 20.63 -10.58
N LEU A 321 -32.19 21.11 -9.99
CA LEU A 321 -33.05 20.30 -9.12
C LEU A 321 -34.02 19.40 -9.88
N GLY A 322 -34.28 18.20 -9.36
CA GLY A 322 -35.18 17.21 -9.95
C GLY A 322 -34.56 16.35 -11.06
N VAL A 323 -33.24 16.43 -11.26
CA VAL A 323 -32.51 15.43 -12.05
C VAL A 323 -32.60 14.07 -11.38
N GLN A 324 -32.78 13.02 -12.18
CA GLN A 324 -32.87 11.64 -11.70
C GLN A 324 -31.76 10.79 -12.30
N PHE A 325 -31.28 9.86 -11.49
CA PHE A 325 -30.35 8.81 -11.87
C PHE A 325 -31.10 7.49 -11.84
N GLU A 326 -31.25 6.86 -13.00
CA GLU A 326 -31.85 5.52 -13.09
C GLU A 326 -30.74 4.48 -13.13
N TYR A 327 -30.66 3.72 -12.04
CA TYR A 327 -29.85 2.50 -11.95
C TYR A 327 -30.74 1.39 -11.39
N PRO A 328 -31.36 0.59 -12.26
CA PRO A 328 -32.27 -0.48 -11.85
C PRO A 328 -31.44 -1.64 -11.30
N SER A 329 -31.06 -1.53 -10.03
CA SER A 329 -30.43 -2.59 -9.26
C SER A 329 -31.04 -2.64 -7.87
N ASN A 330 -31.06 -3.84 -7.29
CA ASN A 330 -31.51 -4.08 -5.92
C ASN A 330 -30.32 -4.21 -4.95
N ASP A 331 -29.16 -3.70 -5.35
CA ASP A 331 -27.94 -3.64 -4.54
C ASP A 331 -27.82 -2.28 -3.82
N GLU A 332 -26.75 -2.12 -3.03
CA GLU A 332 -26.46 -0.90 -2.27
C GLU A 332 -26.29 0.33 -3.18
N ILE A 333 -25.92 0.13 -4.46
CA ILE A 333 -25.79 1.20 -5.44
C ILE A 333 -27.16 1.65 -5.94
N GLY A 334 -28.09 0.71 -6.13
CA GLY A 334 -29.49 0.96 -6.43
C GLY A 334 -30.22 1.70 -5.30
N GLU A 335 -30.00 1.29 -4.06
CA GLU A 335 -30.53 2.00 -2.88
C GLU A 335 -29.98 3.43 -2.78
N LEU A 336 -28.67 3.60 -2.99
CA LEU A 336 -28.04 4.92 -3.01
C LEU A 336 -28.59 5.80 -4.14
N SER A 337 -28.84 5.22 -5.32
CA SER A 337 -29.50 5.89 -6.43
C SER A 337 -30.89 6.40 -6.05
N ALA A 338 -31.72 5.54 -5.43
CA ALA A 338 -33.04 5.92 -4.97
C ALA A 338 -32.99 7.03 -3.91
N ALA A 339 -32.05 6.96 -2.98
CA ALA A 339 -31.85 7.99 -1.96
C ALA A 339 -31.47 9.35 -2.56
N VAL A 340 -30.55 9.39 -3.53
CA VAL A 340 -30.16 10.62 -4.24
C VAL A 340 -31.32 11.20 -5.04
N ASN A 341 -32.13 10.37 -5.70
CA ASN A 341 -33.33 10.83 -6.41
C ASN A 341 -34.35 11.45 -5.45
N LYS A 342 -34.57 10.83 -4.29
CA LYS A 342 -35.47 11.35 -3.25
C LYS A 342 -34.97 12.69 -2.71
N LEU A 343 -33.65 12.85 -2.54
CA LEU A 343 -33.02 14.11 -2.15
C LEU A 343 -33.26 15.20 -3.22
N SER A 344 -32.94 14.91 -4.48
CA SER A 344 -33.14 15.82 -5.63
C SER A 344 -34.59 16.32 -5.72
N ASN A 345 -35.56 15.40 -5.59
CA ASN A 345 -36.98 15.72 -5.63
C ASN A 345 -37.45 16.53 -4.42
N SER A 346 -36.97 16.20 -3.22
CA SER A 346 -37.27 16.97 -2.01
C SER A 346 -36.76 18.40 -2.10
N LEU A 347 -35.53 18.59 -2.61
CA LEU A 347 -34.97 19.92 -2.82
C LEU A 347 -35.78 20.71 -3.85
N LYS A 348 -36.15 20.09 -4.98
CA LYS A 348 -37.03 20.73 -5.98
C LYS A 348 -38.37 21.16 -5.38
N LYS A 349 -39.01 20.30 -4.58
CA LYS A 349 -40.27 20.60 -3.92
C LYS A 349 -40.13 21.80 -2.97
N ASN A 350 -39.10 21.79 -2.13
CA ASN A 350 -38.85 22.88 -1.19
C ASN A 350 -38.58 24.20 -1.91
N ALA A 351 -37.83 24.18 -3.02
CA ALA A 351 -37.59 25.38 -3.83
C ALA A 351 -38.89 25.94 -4.42
N LEU A 352 -39.76 25.08 -4.97
CA LEU A 352 -41.06 25.50 -5.50
C LEU A 352 -41.98 26.07 -4.41
N GLU A 353 -41.98 25.47 -3.22
CA GLU A 353 -42.75 25.98 -2.09
C GLU A 353 -42.23 27.34 -1.61
N LEU A 354 -40.91 27.56 -1.62
CA LEU A 354 -40.30 28.84 -1.27
C LEU A 354 -40.74 29.93 -2.25
N THR A 355 -40.61 29.68 -3.56
CA THR A 355 -41.03 30.61 -4.61
C THR A 355 -42.54 30.90 -4.55
N ALA A 356 -43.37 29.89 -4.23
CA ALA A 356 -44.79 30.11 -4.04
C ALA A 356 -45.11 31.02 -2.84
N LYS A 357 -44.36 30.88 -1.73
CA LYS A 357 -44.49 31.77 -0.57
C LYS A 357 -44.03 33.19 -0.89
N GLU A 358 -42.90 33.35 -1.59
CA GLU A 358 -42.41 34.66 -2.05
C GLU A 358 -43.42 35.34 -2.95
N ASN A 359 -43.97 34.64 -3.95
CA ASN A 359 -45.02 35.18 -4.81
C ASN A 359 -46.26 35.61 -4.02
N ARG A 360 -46.66 34.84 -3.01
CA ARG A 360 -47.78 35.19 -2.14
C ARG A 360 -47.49 36.45 -1.33
N ILE A 361 -46.29 36.59 -0.76
CA ILE A 361 -45.86 37.80 -0.04
C ILE A 361 -45.87 39.00 -1.01
N ASN A 362 -45.32 38.86 -2.22
CA ASN A 362 -45.30 39.93 -3.22
C ASN A 362 -46.72 40.38 -3.63
N ILE A 363 -47.67 39.46 -3.75
CA ILE A 363 -49.07 39.80 -4.02
C ILE A 363 -49.70 40.57 -2.84
N LEU A 364 -49.42 40.15 -1.60
CA LEU A 364 -49.90 40.84 -0.41
C LEU A 364 -49.32 42.25 -0.28
N LEU A 365 -48.00 42.40 -0.49
CA LEU A 365 -47.33 43.72 -0.49
C LEU A 365 -47.92 44.64 -1.56
N ASN A 366 -48.10 44.15 -2.80
CA ASN A 366 -48.75 44.94 -3.86
C ASN A 366 -50.20 45.34 -3.52
N ALA A 367 -50.94 44.48 -2.82
CA ALA A 367 -52.29 44.80 -2.37
C ALA A 367 -52.28 45.86 -1.25
N ILE A 368 -51.29 45.80 -0.34
CA ILE A 368 -51.06 46.81 0.71
C ILE A 368 -50.68 48.15 0.09
N ASP A 369 -49.80 48.15 -0.91
CA ASP A 369 -49.36 49.36 -1.60
C ASP A 369 -50.51 50.07 -2.34
N LYS A 370 -51.43 49.31 -2.92
CA LYS A 370 -52.61 49.84 -3.62
C LYS A 370 -53.81 50.05 -2.71
N SER A 371 -53.69 49.76 -1.41
CA SER A 371 -54.75 49.96 -0.43
C SER A 371 -55.04 51.45 -0.25
N ALA A 372 -56.32 51.79 -0.09
CA ALA A 372 -56.72 53.15 0.26
C ALA A 372 -56.38 53.52 1.72
N ALA A 373 -56.00 52.54 2.55
CA ALA A 373 -55.60 52.77 3.94
C ALA A 373 -54.11 53.12 4.05
N SER A 374 -53.77 54.02 4.97
CA SER A 374 -52.39 54.35 5.36
C SER A 374 -51.80 53.23 6.21
N ILE A 375 -50.77 52.54 5.72
CA ILE A 375 -50.17 51.36 6.36
C ILE A 375 -48.65 51.55 6.47
N VAL A 376 -48.11 51.32 7.68
CA VAL A 376 -46.68 51.36 7.99
C VAL A 376 -46.29 50.15 8.83
N LEU A 377 -45.17 49.52 8.49
CA LEU A 377 -44.52 48.45 9.23
C LEU A 377 -43.34 49.02 10.01
N ILE A 378 -43.30 48.74 11.30
CA ILE A 378 -42.32 49.30 12.24
C ILE A 378 -41.61 48.14 12.95
N SER A 379 -40.29 48.26 13.08
CA SER A 379 -39.42 47.39 13.88
C SER A 379 -39.74 47.49 15.38
N GLU A 380 -39.30 46.51 16.17
CA GLU A 380 -39.28 46.59 17.64
C GLU A 380 -38.52 47.83 18.14
N ASP A 381 -37.52 48.30 17.39
CA ASP A 381 -36.73 49.51 17.69
C ASP A 381 -37.40 50.81 17.25
N LEU A 382 -38.70 50.78 16.92
CA LEU A 382 -39.50 51.92 16.42
C LEU A 382 -38.98 52.52 15.09
N THR A 383 -38.16 51.79 14.33
CA THR A 383 -37.72 52.19 12.99
C THR A 383 -38.71 51.72 11.93
N ILE A 384 -39.02 52.58 10.96
CA ILE A 384 -39.89 52.20 9.84
C ILE A 384 -39.15 51.19 8.96
N LEU A 385 -39.73 50.00 8.80
CA LEU A 385 -39.20 48.95 7.94
C LEU A 385 -39.75 49.07 6.51
N GLU A 386 -41.06 49.32 6.39
CA GLU A 386 -41.77 49.49 5.12
C GLU A 386 -42.97 50.43 5.32
N ALA A 387 -43.33 51.21 4.30
CA ALA A 387 -44.49 52.08 4.33
C ALA A 387 -45.14 52.15 2.94
N ASN A 388 -46.47 52.08 2.90
CA ASN A 388 -47.18 52.17 1.63
C ASN A 388 -47.29 53.62 1.14
N GLN A 389 -47.57 53.79 -0.16
CA GLN A 389 -47.59 55.12 -0.79
C GLN A 389 -48.64 56.06 -0.17
N GLN A 390 -49.75 55.51 0.35
CA GLN A 390 -50.77 56.28 1.05
C GLN A 390 -50.26 56.87 2.36
N PHE A 391 -49.46 56.13 3.14
CA PHE A 391 -48.79 56.63 4.35
C PHE A 391 -47.78 57.71 4.00
N VAL A 392 -46.98 57.51 2.96
CA VAL A 392 -46.00 58.51 2.51
C VAL A 392 -46.70 59.81 2.12
N THR A 393 -47.82 59.75 1.40
CA THR A 393 -48.60 60.93 0.96
C THR A 393 -49.39 61.62 2.08
N LEU A 394 -49.60 60.94 3.21
CA LEU A 394 -50.29 61.50 4.38
C LEU A 394 -49.33 62.15 5.39
N VAL A 395 -48.09 61.66 5.43
CA VAL A 395 -47.05 62.11 6.38
C VAL A 395 -46.12 63.16 5.76
N TRP A 396 -46.00 63.19 4.43
CA TRP A 396 -45.33 64.22 3.63
C TRP A 396 -46.32 64.91 2.71
#